data_AF-A0A953UWR8-F1
#
_entry.id   AF-A0A953UWR8-F1
#
_cell.length_a   1.000
_cell.length_b   1.000
_cell.length_c   1.000
_cell.angle_alpha   90.00
_cell.angle_beta   90.00
_cell.angle_gamma   90.00
#
_symmetry.space_group_name_H-M   'P 1'
#
loop_
_entity.id
_entity.type
_entity.pdbx_description
1 polymer ?
#
loop_
_entity_poly.entity_id
_entity_poly.type
_entity_poly.pdbx_seq_one_letter_code
_entity_poly.pdbx_strand_id
1 'polypeptide(L)' 'FDYGRSKRGTGSFDFKRNWGFEPTPLAYEYRLYRRDTVPQNNPLNPKYRAFIALWRRLPLPVANALGPLIVRNLG' A
#
# COMPACT_ATOMS: atom_id res chain seq x y z
N PHE A 1 -14.15 -8.87 18.15
CA PHE A 1 -13.22 -9.20 17.05
C PHE A 1 -12.52 -7.92 16.65
N ASP A 2 -11.19 -7.85 16.70
CA ASP A 2 -10.43 -6.67 16.25
C ASP A 2 -9.93 -6.93 14.84
N TYR A 3 -10.43 -6.19 13.85
CA TYR A 3 -10.02 -6.31 12.45
C TYR A 3 -8.68 -5.58 12.15
N GLY A 4 -8.01 -5.07 13.18
CA GLY A 4 -6.72 -4.38 13.11
C GLY A 4 -6.79 -3.02 12.43
N ARG A 5 -5.63 -2.44 12.15
CA ARG A 5 -5.50 -1.13 11.50
C ARG A 5 -5.97 -1.13 10.04
N SER A 6 -6.58 -0.02 9.60
CA SER A 6 -6.90 0.25 8.20
C SER A 6 -6.72 1.74 7.90
N LYS A 7 -6.34 2.08 6.67
CA LYS A 7 -6.22 3.48 6.24
C LYS A 7 -7.59 4.05 5.91
N ARG A 8 -7.82 5.32 6.25
CA ARG A 8 -9.06 6.04 5.92
C ARG A 8 -9.26 6.11 4.40
N GLY A 9 -10.50 5.96 3.93
CA GLY A 9 -10.83 5.99 2.50
C GLY A 9 -10.38 4.75 1.73
N THR A 10 -10.29 3.60 2.40
CA THR A 10 -10.01 2.31 1.77
C THR A 10 -11.19 1.37 1.97
N GLY A 11 -11.41 0.43 1.03
CA GLY A 11 -12.51 -0.53 1.16
C GLY A 11 -12.48 -1.34 2.47
N SER A 12 -11.29 -1.60 3.01
CA SER A 12 -11.14 -2.25 4.32
C SER A 12 -11.58 -1.38 5.49
N PHE A 13 -11.50 -0.05 5.38
CA PHE A 13 -12.04 0.87 6.39
C PHE A 13 -13.57 0.93 6.32
N ASP A 14 -14.13 1.07 5.11
CA ASP A 14 -15.58 1.13 4.91
C ASP A 14 -16.26 -0.19 5.31
N PHE A 15 -15.63 -1.33 5.02
CA PHE A 15 -16.10 -2.65 5.46
C PHE A 15 -16.25 -2.73 6.99
N LYS A 16 -15.25 -2.26 7.76
CA LYS A 16 -15.31 -2.28 9.22
C LYS A 16 -16.36 -1.32 9.76
N ARG A 17 -16.47 -0.12 9.17
CA ARG A 17 -17.50 0.84 9.56
C ARG A 17 -18.90 0.29 9.35
N ASN A 18 -19.15 -0.39 8.24
CA ASN A 18 -20.44 -1.02 7.94
C ASN A 18 -20.82 -2.13 8.94
N TRP A 19 -19.83 -2.72 9.63
CA TRP A 19 -20.02 -3.72 10.68
C TRP A 19 -20.18 -3.11 12.09
N GLY A 20 -20.29 -1.78 12.20
CA GLY A 20 -20.53 -1.09 13.48
C GLY A 20 -19.26 -0.81 14.31
N PHE A 21 -18.07 -0.89 13.70
CA PHE A 21 -16.83 -0.50 14.38
C PHE A 21 -16.61 1.01 14.35
N GLU A 22 -16.41 1.60 15.52
CA GLU A 22 -15.98 2.99 15.66
C GLU A 22 -14.47 3.13 15.41
N PRO A 23 -14.03 4.02 14.49
CA PRO A 23 -12.62 4.16 14.15
C PRO A 23 -11.87 4.98 15.20
N THR A 24 -10.85 4.38 15.83
CA THR A 24 -9.90 5.12 16.67
C THR A 24 -8.76 5.71 15.82
N PRO A 25 -8.53 7.03 15.83
CA PRO A 25 -7.39 7.63 15.13
C PRO A 25 -6.07 7.14 15.71
N LEU A 26 -5.15 6.68 14.85
CA LEU A 26 -3.79 6.33 15.22
C LEU A 26 -2.83 7.39 14.68
N ALA A 27 -2.16 8.10 15.59
CA ALA A 27 -1.12 9.06 15.23
C ALA A 27 0.17 8.31 14.85
N TYR A 28 0.65 8.54 13.63
CA TYR A 28 1.93 8.01 13.15
C TYR A 28 2.88 9.17 12.90
N GLU A 29 4.09 9.07 13.42
CA GLU A 29 5.14 10.05 13.21
C GLU A 29 6.17 9.53 12.19
N TYR A 30 6.69 10.42 11.37
CA TYR A 30 7.73 10.13 10.39
C TYR A 30 8.91 11.05 10.64
N ARG A 31 10.09 10.47 10.90
CA ARG A 31 11.35 11.22 10.93
C ARG A 31 12.04 11.09 9.59
N LEU A 32 12.09 12.19 8.84
CA LEU A 32 12.70 12.23 7.53
C LEU A 32 14.18 12.63 7.66
N TYR A 33 15.09 11.75 7.24
CA TYR A 33 16.53 12.02 7.33
C TYR A 33 17.14 12.53 6.01
N ARG A 34 16.61 12.08 4.86
CA ARG A 34 17.14 12.38 3.51
C ARG A 34 16.06 12.67 2.47
N ARG A 35 14.79 12.79 2.90
CA ARG A 35 13.65 12.99 1.99
C ARG A 35 12.84 14.18 2.47
N ASP A 36 12.31 14.95 1.53
CA ASP A 36 11.51 16.13 1.85
C ASP A 36 10.05 15.78 2.14
N THR A 37 9.63 14.54 1.84
CA THR A 37 8.24 14.12 1.96
C THR A 37 8.10 12.72 2.55
N VAL A 38 7.02 12.49 3.30
CA VAL A 38 6.63 11.17 3.83
C VAL A 38 6.47 10.17 2.68
N PRO A 39 7.11 8.98 2.75
CA PRO A 39 6.98 7.97 1.71
C PRO A 39 5.53 7.50 1.56
N GLN A 40 4.96 7.73 0.38
CA GLN A 40 3.62 7.24 0.04
C GLN A 40 3.68 5.85 -0.61
N ASN A 41 4.27 4.88 0.11
CA ASN A 41 4.30 3.46 -0.29
C ASN A 41 2.91 2.84 -0.06
N ASN A 42 1.95 3.27 -0.86
CA ASN A 42 0.58 2.80 -0.81
C ASN A 42 0.17 2.38 -2.23
N PRO A 43 -0.39 1.17 -2.45
CA PRO A 43 -0.94 0.78 -3.75
C PRO A 43 -2.02 1.74 -4.27
N LEU A 44 -2.65 2.54 -3.40
CA LEU A 44 -3.60 3.59 -3.79
C LEU A 44 -2.95 4.87 -4.33
N ASN A 45 -1.62 4.98 -4.26
CA ASN A 45 -0.91 6.11 -4.82
C ASN A 45 -1.03 6.07 -6.37
N PRO A 46 -1.53 7.14 -7.03
CA PRO A 46 -1.64 7.19 -8.48
C PRO A 46 -0.33 6.88 -9.21
N LYS A 47 0.82 7.20 -8.62
CA LYS A 47 2.14 6.88 -9.20
C LYS A 47 2.33 5.38 -9.43
N TYR A 48 1.84 4.53 -8.53
CA TYR A 48 1.98 3.08 -8.66
C TYR A 48 0.90 2.42 -9.52
N ARG A 49 -0.22 3.11 -9.81
CA ARG A 49 -1.31 2.53 -10.62
C ARG A 49 -0.86 2.10 -12.01
N ALA A 50 -0.07 2.93 -12.69
CA ALA A 50 0.45 2.61 -14.02
C ALA A 50 1.42 1.43 -13.98
N PHE A 51 2.34 1.40 -13.01
CA PHE A 51 3.28 0.29 -12.82
C PHE A 51 2.56 -1.02 -12.50
N ILE A 52 1.56 -1.00 -11.62
CA ILE A 52 0.75 -2.18 -11.29
C ILE A 52 -0.02 -2.67 -12.52
N ALA A 53 -0.61 -1.76 -13.31
CA ALA A 53 -1.34 -2.13 -14.52
C ALA A 53 -0.42 -2.76 -15.58
N LEU A 54 0.78 -2.22 -15.77
CA LEU A 54 1.79 -2.79 -16.65
C LEU A 54 2.26 -4.17 -16.14
N TRP A 55 2.53 -4.28 -14.85
CA TRP A 55 2.94 -5.53 -14.19
C TRP A 55 1.88 -6.63 -14.35
N ARG A 56 0.60 -6.30 -14.22
CA ARG A 56 -0.51 -7.25 -14.42
C ARG A 56 -0.62 -7.78 -15.86
N ARG A 57 -0.05 -7.08 -16.84
CA ARG A 57 -0.08 -7.47 -18.26
C ARG A 57 1.19 -8.20 -18.72
N LEU A 58 2.19 -8.32 -17.85
CA LEU A 58 3.43 -9.01 -18.17
C LEU A 58 3.21 -10.53 -18.25
N PRO A 59 3.77 -11.23 -19.26
CA PRO A 59 3.79 -12.68 -19.28
C PRO A 59 4.50 -13.26 -18.05
N LEU A 60 3.96 -14.35 -17.53
CA LEU A 60 4.48 -15.09 -16.37
C LEU A 60 6.01 -15.29 -16.36
N PRO A 61 6.67 -15.76 -17.44
CA PRO A 61 8.13 -15.96 -17.39
C PRO A 61 8.90 -14.66 -17.15
N VAL A 62 8.42 -13.53 -17.68
CA VAL A 62 9.08 -12.23 -17.51
C VAL A 62 8.85 -11.70 -16.10
N ALA A 63 7.62 -11.82 -15.58
CA ALA A 63 7.30 -11.44 -14.21
C ALA A 63 8.13 -12.24 -13.18
N ASN A 64 8.34 -13.54 -13.44
CA ASN A 64 9.13 -14.42 -12.57
C ASN A 64 10.63 -14.06 -12.58
N ALA A 65 11.17 -13.62 -13.72
CA ALA A 65 12.56 -13.18 -13.81
C ALA A 65 12.79 -11.81 -13.13
N LEU A 66 11.85 -10.87 -13.29
CA LEU A 66 11.96 -9.51 -12.77
C LEU A 66 11.56 -9.38 -11.30
N GLY A 67 10.67 -10.25 -10.81
CA GLY A 67 10.15 -10.23 -9.45
C GLY A 67 11.23 -10.18 -8.36
N PRO A 68 12.22 -11.09 -8.35
CA PRO A 68 13.28 -11.10 -7.34
C PRO A 68 14.11 -9.81 -7.28
N LEU A 69 14.38 -9.18 -8.43
CA LEU A 69 15.17 -7.94 -8.50
C LEU A 69 14.41 -6.73 -7.93
N ILE A 70 13.09 -6.72 -8.08
CA ILE A 70 12.23 -5.65 -7.57
C ILE A 70 12.02 -5.80 -6.06
N VAL A 71 11.71 -7.01 -5.59
CA VAL A 71 11.50 -7.27 -4.16
C VAL A 71 12.75 -6.97 -3.33
N ARG A 72 13.94 -7.23 -3.88
CA ARG A 72 15.22 -6.95 -3.20
C ARG A 72 15.42 -5.47 -2.83
N ASN A 73 14.80 -4.54 -3.56
CA ASN A 73 14.93 -3.10 -3.34
C ASN A 73 13.69 -2.46 -2.68
N LEU A 74 12.70 -3.26 -2.29
CA LEU A 74 11.47 -2.80 -1.63
C LEU A 74 11.49 -2.96 -0.09
N GLY A 75 12.59 -3.50 0.45
CA GLY A 75 12.86 -3.59 1.89
C GLY A 75 13.39 -2.29 2.48
#